data_AF-A0A0F4IS95-F1
#
_entry.id   AF-A0A0F4IS95-F1
#
_cell.length_a   1.000
_cell.length_b   1.000
_cell.length_c   1.000
_cell.angle_alpha   90.00
_cell.angle_beta   90.00
_cell.angle_gamma   90.00
#
_symmetry.space_group_name_H-M   'P 1'
#
loop_
_entity.id
_entity.type
_entity.pdbx_description
1 polymer ?
#
loop_
_entity_poly.entity_id
_entity_poly.type
_entity_poly.pdbx_seq_one_letter_code
_entity_poly.pdbx_strand_id
1 'polypeptide(L)'
;MSKRLFTSESVTEGHPDKIADRISDTILDALLREDPASRVAVETLITTGQVHIAGEVTTTAYAPIAELVRGAILDIGYDSSKKG
;
A
#
# COMPACT_ATOMS: atom_id res chain seq x y z
N MET A 1 -6.76 -18.17 -40.35
CA MET A 1 -7.18 -17.97 -38.94
C MET A 1 -7.62 -16.54 -38.75
N SER A 2 -8.80 -16.31 -38.16
CA SER A 2 -9.28 -14.97 -37.80
C SER A 2 -8.43 -14.39 -36.67
N LYS A 3 -7.93 -13.14 -36.81
CA LYS A 3 -7.22 -12.44 -35.73
C LYS A 3 -8.23 -12.04 -34.64
N ARG A 4 -7.97 -12.41 -33.39
CA ARG A 4 -8.77 -11.98 -32.23
C ARG A 4 -8.21 -10.68 -31.70
N LEU A 5 -9.09 -9.77 -31.29
CA LEU A 5 -8.70 -8.57 -30.54
C LEU A 5 -8.69 -8.91 -29.05
N PHE A 6 -7.64 -8.46 -28.35
CA PHE A 6 -7.48 -8.58 -26.91
C PHE A 6 -6.96 -7.25 -26.37
N THR A 7 -7.52 -6.79 -25.27
CA THR A 7 -7.12 -5.56 -24.60
C THR A 7 -6.90 -5.86 -23.11
N SER A 8 -5.90 -5.21 -22.55
CA SER A 8 -5.59 -5.19 -21.12
C SER A 8 -5.20 -3.76 -20.74
N GLU A 9 -5.30 -3.44 -19.47
CA GLU A 9 -4.93 -2.14 -18.92
C GLU A 9 -4.01 -2.32 -17.71
N SER A 10 -3.35 -1.23 -17.34
CA SER A 10 -2.51 -1.13 -16.15
C SER A 10 -2.63 0.28 -15.62
N VAL A 11 -2.33 0.45 -14.34
CA VAL A 11 -2.31 1.74 -13.67
C VAL A 11 -0.95 1.95 -13.04
N THR A 12 -0.55 3.21 -12.88
CA THR A 12 0.72 3.54 -12.22
C THR A 12 0.62 3.30 -10.72
N GLU A 13 1.76 3.32 -10.03
CA GLU A 13 1.81 3.26 -8.57
C GLU A 13 1.11 4.44 -7.87
N GLY A 14 0.83 5.53 -8.59
CA GLY A 14 0.05 6.66 -8.09
C GLY A 14 -1.47 6.49 -8.20
N HIS A 15 -1.98 5.40 -8.77
CA HIS A 15 -3.41 5.12 -8.71
C HIS A 15 -3.81 4.84 -7.25
N PRO A 16 -4.88 5.43 -6.71
CA PRO A 16 -5.23 5.32 -5.29
C PRO A 16 -5.31 3.88 -4.79
N ASP A 17 -5.89 2.97 -5.59
CA ASP A 17 -5.92 1.55 -5.26
C ASP A 17 -4.51 0.94 -5.15
N LYS A 18 -3.57 1.32 -6.03
CA LYS A 18 -2.18 0.84 -5.96
C LYS A 18 -1.38 1.49 -4.85
N ILE A 19 -1.73 2.71 -4.43
CA ILE A 19 -1.16 3.33 -3.23
C ILE A 19 -1.62 2.53 -1.99
N ALA A 20 -2.89 2.16 -1.92
CA ALA A 20 -3.43 1.33 -0.84
C ALA A 20 -2.73 -0.03 -0.78
N ASP A 21 -2.59 -0.71 -1.93
CA ASP A 21 -1.84 -1.97 -2.05
C ASP A 21 -0.40 -1.80 -1.53
N ARG A 22 0.33 -0.77 -2.01
CA ARG A 22 1.73 -0.53 -1.61
C ARG A 22 1.85 -0.26 -0.11
N ILE A 23 0.93 0.48 0.48
CA ILE A 23 0.95 0.76 1.92
C ILE A 23 0.72 -0.52 2.74
N SER A 24 -0.28 -1.31 2.37
CA SER A 24 -0.54 -2.60 3.03
C SER A 24 0.68 -3.53 2.94
N ASP A 25 1.31 -3.64 1.77
CA ASP A 25 2.52 -4.45 1.58
C ASP A 25 3.73 -3.88 2.33
N THR A 26 3.87 -2.55 2.44
CA THR A 26 4.95 -1.93 3.23
C THR A 26 4.87 -2.31 4.72
N ILE A 27 3.65 -2.38 5.26
CA ILE A 27 3.41 -2.81 6.65
C ILE A 27 3.70 -4.31 6.80
N LEU A 28 3.24 -5.14 5.86
CA LEU A 28 3.54 -6.56 5.81
C LEU A 28 5.06 -6.80 5.80
N ASP A 29 5.79 -6.13 4.93
CA ASP A 29 7.25 -6.25 4.79
C ASP A 29 7.98 -5.82 6.06
N ALA A 30 7.53 -4.74 6.71
CA ALA A 30 8.10 -4.30 7.97
C ALA A 30 7.97 -5.36 9.06
N LEU A 31 6.79 -5.97 9.18
CA LEU A 31 6.53 -7.00 10.17
C LEU A 31 7.26 -8.31 9.84
N LEU A 32 7.25 -8.76 8.59
CA LEU A 32 7.91 -10.00 8.18
C LEU A 32 9.44 -9.94 8.28
N ARG A 33 10.03 -8.74 8.15
CA ARG A 33 11.47 -8.54 8.29
C ARG A 33 11.95 -8.83 9.71
N GLU A 34 11.14 -8.51 10.72
CA GLU A 34 11.46 -8.71 12.13
C GLU A 34 10.90 -10.03 12.67
N ASP A 35 9.69 -10.41 12.25
CA ASP A 35 9.02 -11.65 12.62
C ASP A 35 8.46 -12.35 11.37
N PRO A 36 9.20 -13.31 10.79
CA PRO A 36 8.75 -14.07 9.62
C PRO A 36 7.51 -14.93 9.84
N ALA A 37 7.08 -15.16 11.10
CA ALA A 37 5.86 -15.89 11.43
C ALA A 37 4.63 -14.97 11.59
N SER A 38 4.78 -13.66 11.33
CA SER A 38 3.69 -12.69 11.40
C SER A 38 2.50 -13.11 10.55
N ARG A 39 1.30 -13.01 11.12
CA ARG A 39 0.03 -13.11 10.39
C ARG A 39 -0.56 -11.72 10.26
N VAL A 40 -0.70 -11.25 9.03
CA VAL A 40 -1.02 -9.85 8.73
C VAL A 40 -2.16 -9.83 7.73
N ALA A 41 -3.28 -9.24 8.14
CA ALA A 41 -4.42 -8.90 7.30
C ALA A 41 -4.68 -7.41 7.48
N VAL A 42 -3.87 -6.58 6.81
CA VAL A 42 -3.91 -5.12 6.93
C VAL A 42 -4.57 -4.52 5.70
N GLU A 43 -5.60 -3.73 5.94
CA GLU A 43 -6.40 -3.07 4.92
C GLU A 43 -6.13 -1.58 4.94
N THR A 44 -5.97 -1.00 3.75
CA THR A 44 -5.71 0.44 3.58
C THR A 44 -6.85 1.09 2.81
N LEU A 45 -7.50 2.09 3.42
CA LEU A 45 -8.47 2.96 2.75
C LEU A 45 -7.87 4.34 2.57
N ILE A 46 -7.93 4.86 1.34
CA ILE A 46 -7.42 6.19 0.99
C ILE A 46 -8.56 7.05 0.45
N THR A 47 -8.64 8.28 0.93
CA THR A 47 -9.51 9.31 0.34
C THR A 47 -8.90 10.69 0.61
N THR A 48 -9.58 11.75 0.19
CA THR A 48 -9.06 13.12 0.26
C THR A 48 -8.54 13.47 1.64
N GLY A 49 -7.25 13.74 1.73
CA GLY A 49 -6.58 14.21 2.94
C GLY A 49 -6.41 13.17 4.05
N GLN A 50 -6.71 11.88 3.82
CA GLN A 50 -6.56 10.86 4.86
C GLN A 50 -6.22 9.47 4.32
N VAL A 51 -5.54 8.71 5.17
CA VAL A 51 -5.28 7.28 5.02
C VAL A 51 -5.76 6.61 6.30
N HIS A 52 -6.59 5.60 6.16
CA HIS A 52 -7.08 4.79 7.26
C HIS A 52 -6.49 3.38 7.13
N ILE A 53 -5.82 2.91 8.18
CA ILE A 53 -5.24 1.58 8.27
C ILE A 53 -6.09 0.78 9.25
N ALA A 54 -6.56 -0.39 8.82
CA ALA A 54 -7.40 -1.28 9.61
C ALA A 54 -6.98 -2.75 9.43
N GLY A 55 -7.66 -3.65 10.13
CA GLY A 55 -7.44 -5.10 10.05
C GLY A 55 -6.71 -5.67 11.27
N GLU A 56 -6.17 -6.88 11.12
CA GLU A 56 -5.62 -7.66 12.22
C GLU A 56 -4.17 -8.08 11.97
N VAL A 57 -3.37 -7.97 13.03
CA VAL A 57 -1.98 -8.41 13.04
C VAL A 57 -1.74 -9.31 14.25
N THR A 58 -1.11 -10.45 14.03
CA THR A 58 -0.49 -11.26 15.09
C THR A 58 1.00 -11.35 14.80
N THR A 59 1.83 -10.75 15.64
CA THR A 59 3.28 -10.65 15.46
C THR A 59 3.96 -10.35 16.80
N THR A 60 5.25 -10.65 16.92
CA THR A 60 6.11 -10.10 18.00
C THR A 60 6.88 -8.84 17.59
N ALA A 61 6.84 -8.47 16.31
CA ALA A 61 7.51 -7.30 15.76
C ALA A 61 6.79 -5.98 16.11
N TYR A 62 7.50 -4.86 15.91
CA TYR A 62 6.89 -3.53 16.00
C TYR A 62 7.12 -2.76 14.71
N ALA A 63 6.04 -2.30 14.07
CA ALA A 63 6.12 -1.45 12.89
C ALA A 63 5.65 -0.01 13.23
N PRO A 64 6.46 1.03 12.96
CA PRO A 64 6.03 2.42 13.09
C PRO A 64 5.09 2.82 11.93
N ILE A 65 3.85 2.34 11.97
CA ILE A 65 2.87 2.41 10.86
C ILE A 65 2.78 3.81 10.24
N ALA A 66 2.63 4.86 11.07
CA ALA A 66 2.45 6.21 10.56
C ALA A 66 3.67 6.75 9.78
N GLU A 67 4.88 6.34 10.15
CA GLU A 67 6.10 6.72 9.46
C GLU A 67 6.24 5.96 8.12
N LEU A 68 6.01 4.65 8.15
CA LEU A 68 6.03 3.78 6.96
C LEU A 68 5.03 4.24 5.91
N VAL A 69 3.80 4.54 6.32
CA VAL A 69 2.74 5.06 5.43
C VAL A 69 3.16 6.37 4.77
N ARG A 70 3.72 7.31 5.55
CA ARG A 70 4.18 8.60 5.00
C ARG A 70 5.36 8.44 4.06
N GLY A 71 6.31 7.56 4.40
CA GLY A 71 7.43 7.20 3.53
C GLY A 71 6.95 6.68 2.19
N ALA A 72 6.07 5.67 2.19
CA ALA A 72 5.51 5.08 0.98
C ALA A 72 4.80 6.13 0.08
N ILE A 73 4.03 7.04 0.67
CA ILE A 73 3.33 8.11 -0.07
C ILE A 73 4.31 9.11 -0.70
N LEU A 74 5.36 9.49 0.04
CA LEU A 74 6.40 10.39 -0.46
C LEU A 74 7.22 9.75 -1.57
N ASP A 75 7.54 8.46 -1.45
CA ASP A 75 8.29 7.69 -2.45
C ASP A 75 7.51 7.56 -3.77
N ILE A 76 6.18 7.45 -3.71
CA ILE A 76 5.30 7.50 -4.90
C ILE A 76 5.28 8.92 -5.54
N GLY A 77 5.52 9.97 -4.75
CA GLY A 77 5.64 11.36 -5.22
C GLY A 77 4.52 12.32 -4.81
N TYR A 78 3.65 11.93 -3.87
CA TYR A 78 2.62 12.79 -3.27
C TYR A 78 3.20 13.65 -2.14
N ASP A 79 3.95 14.67 -2.53
CA ASP A 79 4.71 15.58 -1.64
C ASP A 79 4.10 16.99 -1.50
N SER A 80 2.93 17.22 -2.12
CA SER A 80 2.31 18.54 -2.21
C SER A 80 0.79 18.42 -2.37
N SER A 81 0.04 19.30 -1.70
CA SER A 81 -1.41 19.42 -1.85
C SER A 81 -1.89 19.79 -3.27
N LYS A 82 -0.96 20.13 -4.18
CA LYS A 82 -1.27 20.36 -5.60
C LYS A 82 -1.39 19.06 -6.40
N LYS A 83 -0.85 17.95 -5.90
CA LYS A 83 -0.77 16.65 -6.61
C LYS A 83 -1.89 15.68 -6.21
N GLY A 84 -2.63 16.00 -5.14
CA GLY A 84 -3.75 15.24 -4.59
C GLY A 84 -4.30 15.94 -3.35
#